data_AF-A0A358WC53-F1
#
_entry.id   AF-A0A358WC53-F1
#
_cell.length_a   1.000
_cell.length_b   1.000
_cell.length_c   1.000
_cell.angle_alpha   90.00
_cell.angle_beta   90.00
_cell.angle_gamma   90.00
#
_symmetry.space_group_name_H-M   'P 1'
#
loop_
_entity.id
_entity.type
_entity.pdbx_description
1 polymer ?
#
loop_
_entity_poly.entity_id
_entity_poly.type
_entity_poly.pdbx_seq_one_letter_code
_entity_poly.pdbx_strand_id
1 'polypeptide(L)'
;MTFRLTAPCHFGLEKTLSFEVRKIGGEDIAVSDGRVTFTGDERVLIRANMCLSTAERVGILLSEFRARTFEELFQGVKAIPIEKYVGKFDKFPIKGFSLNSKLTSVPACQKIIKKAMVERMKSVYKIGYFQETEALFQFRFSIMKDNVTMTLDTSGEGLHKRGYRRFSNAAPIKETLAAGIADLARIRDNDIICDPFCGSGTLLIESALKALNIPPCLDREFTAMQWEFLPKELWDEEREALRANIRKPENFKLYGFDIDPEAVRLTRDNAAKAGVGEYIEVNRRDVAEFTYPEGCTAVLCNPPYGERMLDEEQAHELYRVMGKRMLPTDGRRLFVITPDGEFEELFGKKADKNRKLYNGMLMCRLYSYFKG
;
A
#
# COMPACT_ATOMS: atom_id res chain seq x y z
N MET A 1 2.77 6.18 25.50
CA MET A 1 4.15 5.75 25.21
C MET A 1 4.56 6.32 23.87
N THR A 2 5.79 6.82 23.68
CA THR A 2 6.21 7.29 22.34
C THR A 2 6.92 6.16 21.59
N PHE A 3 6.40 5.82 20.41
CA PHE A 3 6.97 4.83 19.52
C PHE A 3 7.74 5.49 18.39
N ARG A 4 8.83 4.87 17.96
CA ARG A 4 9.40 5.10 16.62
C ARG A 4 8.77 4.08 15.68
N LEU A 5 8.08 4.55 14.66
CA LEU A 5 7.33 3.75 13.71
C LEU A 5 8.00 3.77 12.33
N THR A 6 7.78 2.72 11.57
CA THR A 6 8.22 2.61 10.17
C THR A 6 7.12 2.01 9.31
N ALA A 7 6.94 2.60 8.14
CA ALA A 7 5.97 2.19 7.15
C ALA A 7 6.66 2.05 5.78
N PRO A 8 6.97 0.83 5.32
CA PRO A 8 7.42 0.60 3.95
C PRO A 8 6.30 0.92 2.95
N CYS A 9 6.66 1.38 1.75
CA CYS A 9 5.74 1.66 0.65
C CYS A 9 6.40 1.39 -0.70
N HIS A 10 5.62 1.50 -1.77
CA HIS A 10 6.17 1.46 -3.13
C HIS A 10 7.14 2.61 -3.37
N PHE A 11 8.21 2.35 -4.13
CA PHE A 11 9.14 3.38 -4.57
C PHE A 11 8.41 4.45 -5.40
N GLY A 12 8.69 5.72 -5.10
CA GLY A 12 8.04 6.87 -5.71
C GLY A 12 6.78 7.36 -5.00
N LEU A 13 6.28 6.63 -3.98
CA LEU A 13 5.15 7.01 -3.13
C LEU A 13 5.55 7.48 -1.72
N GLU A 14 6.83 7.54 -1.40
CA GLU A 14 7.30 7.86 -0.04
C GLU A 14 6.87 9.26 0.39
N LYS A 15 6.91 10.22 -0.54
CA LYS A 15 6.40 11.57 -0.29
C LYS A 15 4.88 11.57 -0.08
N THR A 16 4.13 10.76 -0.83
CA THR A 16 2.69 10.60 -0.65
C THR A 16 2.38 10.06 0.75
N LEU A 17 3.05 8.97 1.14
CA LEU A 17 2.93 8.37 2.46
C LEU A 17 3.27 9.37 3.58
N SER A 18 4.28 10.22 3.40
CA SER A 18 4.65 11.23 4.40
C SER A 18 3.52 12.23 4.70
N PHE A 19 2.68 12.55 3.71
CA PHE A 19 1.50 13.39 3.92
C PHE A 19 0.39 12.64 4.68
N GLU A 20 0.20 11.35 4.40
CA GLU A 20 -0.73 10.50 5.16
C GLU A 20 -0.30 10.39 6.63
N VAL A 21 0.99 10.15 6.89
CA VAL A 21 1.58 10.09 8.23
C VAL A 21 1.36 11.40 8.99
N ARG A 22 1.57 12.55 8.35
CA ARG A 22 1.29 13.85 8.97
C ARG A 22 -0.18 14.01 9.32
N LYS A 23 -1.09 13.58 8.43
CA LYS A 23 -2.54 13.70 8.62
C LYS A 23 -3.04 12.90 9.82
N ILE A 24 -2.42 11.77 10.14
CA ILE A 24 -2.77 10.94 11.31
C ILE A 24 -2.07 11.39 12.61
N GLY A 25 -1.33 12.50 12.58
CA GLY A 25 -0.61 13.04 13.74
C GLY A 25 0.76 12.44 13.98
N GLY A 26 1.39 11.81 12.98
CA GLY A 26 2.78 11.38 13.08
C GLY A 26 3.76 12.56 13.07
N GLU A 27 4.80 12.47 13.90
CA GLU A 27 5.83 13.49 14.08
C GLU A 27 7.21 12.96 13.61
N ASP A 28 8.25 13.80 13.65
CA ASP A 28 9.63 13.45 13.26
C ASP A 28 9.73 12.66 11.94
N ILE A 29 8.95 13.07 10.94
CA ILE A 29 8.76 12.31 9.71
C ILE A 29 10.04 12.36 8.87
N ALA A 30 10.68 11.21 8.70
CA ALA A 30 11.83 11.01 7.82
C ALA A 30 11.47 10.08 6.65
N VAL A 31 11.78 10.56 5.44
CA VAL A 31 11.52 9.87 4.18
C VAL A 31 12.82 9.24 3.67
N SER A 32 12.76 7.96 3.31
CA SER A 32 13.87 7.20 2.72
C SER A 32 13.33 6.31 1.61
N ASP A 33 14.19 5.83 0.70
CA ASP A 33 13.76 4.97 -0.41
C ASP A 33 12.87 3.80 0.07
N GLY A 34 11.63 3.75 -0.42
CA GLY A 34 10.64 2.70 -0.12
C GLY A 34 10.12 2.69 1.33
N ARG A 35 10.33 3.74 2.13
CA ARG A 35 9.98 3.76 3.55
C ARG A 35 9.82 5.16 4.13
N VAL A 36 8.82 5.34 5.00
CA VAL A 36 8.71 6.49 5.89
C VAL A 36 8.85 6.04 7.34
N THR A 37 9.69 6.73 8.11
CA THR A 37 9.79 6.56 9.57
C THR A 37 9.27 7.81 10.27
N PHE A 38 8.65 7.65 11.43
CA PHE A 38 8.01 8.74 12.17
C PHE A 38 7.88 8.37 13.64
N THR A 39 7.56 9.34 14.49
CA THR A 39 7.23 9.15 15.90
C THR A 39 5.73 9.32 16.13
N GLY A 40 5.22 8.69 17.17
CA GLY A 40 3.80 8.78 17.52
C GLY A 40 3.47 8.00 18.79
N ASP A 41 2.33 8.30 19.39
CA ASP A 41 1.78 7.57 20.52
C ASP A 41 0.98 6.33 20.09
N GLU A 42 0.31 5.68 21.05
CA GLU A 42 -0.58 4.54 20.84
C GLU A 42 -1.68 4.85 19.80
N ARG A 43 -2.27 6.04 19.85
CA ARG A 43 -3.33 6.46 18.92
C ARG A 43 -2.80 6.66 17.51
N VAL A 44 -1.60 7.24 17.36
CA VAL A 44 -0.94 7.36 16.06
C VAL A 44 -0.62 5.98 15.48
N LEU A 45 -0.17 5.01 16.29
CA LEU A 45 0.08 3.63 15.85
C LEU A 45 -1.22 2.96 15.34
N ILE A 46 -2.32 3.13 16.07
CA ILE A 46 -3.65 2.63 15.68
C ILE A 46 -4.10 3.26 14.36
N ARG A 47 -4.08 4.60 14.27
CA ARG A 47 -4.44 5.33 13.05
C ARG A 47 -3.53 4.96 11.88
N ALA A 48 -2.24 4.70 12.13
CA ALA A 48 -1.32 4.29 11.08
C ALA A 48 -1.77 2.98 10.41
N ASN A 49 -2.29 2.04 11.20
CA ASN A 49 -2.80 0.77 10.70
C ASN A 49 -4.15 0.92 9.97
N MET A 50 -5.05 1.76 10.47
CA MET A 50 -6.38 1.96 9.90
C MET A 50 -6.39 2.86 8.65
N CYS A 51 -5.54 3.89 8.62
CA CYS A 51 -5.66 5.02 7.70
C CYS A 51 -4.61 5.08 6.59
N LEU A 52 -3.41 4.53 6.78
CA LEU A 52 -2.35 4.63 5.77
C LEU A 52 -2.67 3.74 4.57
N SER A 53 -3.11 4.36 3.48
CA SER A 53 -3.49 3.66 2.25
C SER A 53 -2.32 3.36 1.33
N THR A 54 -1.19 4.07 1.47
CA THR A 54 0.00 3.85 0.62
C THR A 54 1.11 3.04 1.29
N ALA A 55 0.99 2.75 2.58
CA ALA A 55 1.90 1.87 3.31
C ALA A 55 1.58 0.39 3.04
N GLU A 56 2.60 -0.47 2.97
CA GLU A 56 2.43 -1.93 2.88
C GLU A 56 2.18 -2.56 4.26
N ARG A 57 2.67 -1.93 5.33
CA ARG A 57 2.54 -2.30 6.74
C ARG A 57 3.03 -1.17 7.65
N VAL A 58 2.72 -1.29 8.94
CA VAL A 58 3.27 -0.46 10.01
C VAL A 58 3.99 -1.35 11.00
N GLY A 59 5.18 -0.94 11.42
CA GLY A 59 5.92 -1.62 12.47
C GLY A 59 6.55 -0.64 13.45
N ILE A 60 6.72 -1.09 14.70
CA ILE A 60 7.56 -0.38 15.67
C ILE A 60 9.01 -0.65 15.28
N LEU A 61 9.76 0.41 15.01
CA LEU A 61 11.17 0.36 14.66
C LEU A 61 11.99 0.12 15.94
N LEU A 62 12.53 -1.09 16.09
CA LEU A 62 13.23 -1.51 17.30
C LEU A 62 14.71 -1.12 17.27
N SER A 63 15.37 -1.29 16.13
CA SER A 63 16.78 -0.97 15.96
C SER A 63 17.18 -0.94 14.49
N GLU A 64 18.21 -0.15 14.18
CA GLU A 64 18.92 -0.16 12.90
C GLU A 64 20.42 -0.24 13.17
N PHE A 65 21.11 -1.18 12.53
CA PHE A 65 22.54 -1.38 12.69
C PHE A 65 23.14 -2.07 11.47
N ARG A 66 24.46 -2.04 11.33
CA ARG A 66 25.16 -2.70 10.21
C ARG A 66 25.60 -4.10 10.63
N ALA A 67 25.41 -5.09 9.75
CA ALA A 67 25.95 -6.44 9.94
C ALA A 67 26.38 -7.06 8.61
N ARG A 68 27.63 -7.54 8.58
CA ARG A 68 28.30 -8.23 7.48
C ARG A 68 28.61 -9.68 7.81
N THR A 69 28.59 -10.03 9.09
CA THR A 69 28.79 -11.40 9.60
C THR A 69 27.61 -11.84 10.45
N PHE A 70 27.43 -13.16 10.61
CA PHE A 70 26.37 -13.68 11.49
C PHE A 70 26.61 -13.36 12.96
N GLU A 71 27.87 -13.18 13.39
CA GLU A 71 28.18 -12.76 14.76
C GLU A 71 27.76 -11.30 14.98
N GLU A 72 28.05 -10.40 14.03
CA GLU A 72 27.57 -9.01 14.09
C GLU A 72 26.04 -8.94 14.13
N LEU A 73 25.36 -9.77 13.31
CA LEU A 73 23.90 -9.88 13.33
C LEU A 73 23.40 -10.37 14.70
N PHE A 74 24.03 -11.41 15.25
CA PHE A 74 23.66 -11.97 16.55
C PHE A 74 23.79 -10.93 17.67
N GLN A 75 24.94 -10.26 17.78
CA GLN A 75 25.19 -9.26 18.82
C GLN A 75 24.27 -8.05 18.66
N GLY A 76 24.08 -7.56 17.43
CA GLY A 76 23.18 -6.43 17.15
C GLY A 76 21.74 -6.71 17.56
N VAL A 77 21.22 -7.92 17.30
CA VAL A 77 19.88 -8.33 17.73
C VAL A 77 19.81 -8.54 19.24
N LYS A 78 20.80 -9.20 19.84
CA LYS A 78 20.84 -9.49 21.28
C LYS A 78 20.84 -8.22 22.14
N ALA A 79 21.36 -7.11 21.60
CA ALA A 79 21.36 -5.81 22.27
C ALA A 79 19.97 -5.13 22.32
N ILE A 80 19.00 -5.58 21.50
CA ILE A 80 17.66 -4.99 21.44
C ILE A 80 16.87 -5.42 22.69
N PRO A 81 16.30 -4.48 23.47
CA PRO A 81 15.52 -4.81 24.67
C PRO A 81 14.10 -5.27 24.31
N ILE A 82 13.98 -6.40 23.60
CA ILE A 82 12.70 -6.93 23.10
C ILE A 82 11.74 -7.35 24.21
N GLU A 83 12.26 -7.66 25.41
CA GLU A 83 11.48 -7.95 26.61
C GLU A 83 10.57 -6.79 27.05
N LYS A 84 10.81 -5.58 26.56
CA LYS A 84 9.92 -4.43 26.78
C LYS A 84 8.57 -4.59 26.08
N TYR A 85 8.49 -5.47 25.09
CA TYR A 85 7.27 -5.73 24.32
C TYR A 85 6.77 -7.16 24.50
N VAL A 86 7.68 -8.13 24.61
CA VAL A 86 7.35 -9.56 24.59
C VAL A 86 7.47 -10.15 26.00
N GLY A 87 6.39 -10.76 26.47
CA GLY A 87 6.33 -11.52 27.71
C GLY A 87 6.97 -12.91 27.60
N LYS A 88 7.05 -13.60 28.75
CA LYS A 88 7.69 -14.93 28.87
C LYS A 88 6.94 -16.06 28.14
N PHE A 89 5.66 -15.89 27.85
CA PHE A 89 4.81 -16.89 27.20
C PHE A 89 4.38 -16.49 25.78
N ASP A 90 4.69 -15.27 25.35
CA ASP A 90 4.30 -14.75 24.04
C ASP A 90 5.05 -15.42 22.89
N LYS A 91 4.43 -15.39 21.71
CA LYS A 91 5.00 -15.90 20.46
C LYS A 91 5.83 -14.82 19.80
N PHE A 92 7.08 -15.11 19.45
CA PHE A 92 7.97 -14.15 18.76
C PHE A 92 8.63 -14.74 17.51
N PRO A 93 7.84 -15.10 16.48
CA PRO A 93 8.37 -15.60 15.22
C PRO A 93 9.05 -14.48 14.41
N ILE A 94 9.90 -14.86 13.47
CA ILE A 94 10.69 -13.92 12.66
C ILE A 94 10.47 -14.16 11.17
N LYS A 95 10.15 -13.09 10.44
CA LYS A 95 10.07 -13.07 8.98
C LYS A 95 10.98 -11.96 8.44
N GLY A 96 11.43 -12.06 7.21
CA GLY A 96 12.26 -11.00 6.67
C GLY A 96 12.89 -11.35 5.34
N PHE A 97 13.74 -10.46 4.87
CA PHE A 97 14.47 -10.64 3.62
C PHE A 97 15.85 -10.00 3.72
N SER A 98 16.72 -10.39 2.79
CA SER A 98 18.03 -9.78 2.57
C SER A 98 18.18 -9.47 1.09
N LEU A 99 18.64 -8.26 0.78
CA LEU A 99 18.83 -7.76 -0.57
C LEU A 99 20.17 -7.02 -0.66
N ASN A 100 20.97 -7.32 -1.69
CA ASN A 100 22.25 -6.64 -1.97
C ASN A 100 23.16 -6.52 -0.73
N SER A 101 23.30 -7.60 0.05
CA SER A 101 24.03 -7.62 1.32
C SER A 101 24.88 -8.87 1.44
N LYS A 102 25.94 -8.85 2.27
CA LYS A 102 26.79 -10.03 2.48
C LYS A 102 26.05 -11.23 3.08
N LEU A 103 25.09 -10.97 3.97
CA LEU A 103 24.26 -11.99 4.60
C LEU A 103 23.08 -12.36 3.68
N THR A 104 23.30 -13.23 2.70
CA THR A 104 22.31 -13.54 1.65
C THR A 104 21.27 -14.60 2.05
N SER A 105 21.64 -15.56 2.89
CA SER A 105 20.74 -16.65 3.29
C SER A 105 19.69 -16.19 4.31
N VAL A 106 18.46 -15.96 3.84
CA VAL A 106 17.31 -15.58 4.67
C VAL A 106 17.03 -16.61 5.79
N PRO A 107 17.00 -17.94 5.53
CA PRO A 107 16.81 -18.92 6.60
C PRO A 107 17.92 -18.90 7.66
N ALA A 108 19.17 -18.68 7.25
CA ALA A 108 20.29 -18.56 8.20
C ALA A 108 20.14 -17.29 9.06
N CYS A 109 19.77 -16.15 8.46
CA CYS A 109 19.49 -14.92 9.19
C CYS A 109 18.36 -15.12 10.21
N GLN A 110 17.25 -15.74 9.80
CA GLN A 110 16.13 -16.05 10.72
C GLN A 110 16.59 -16.90 11.91
N LYS A 111 17.40 -17.94 11.68
CA LYS A 111 17.93 -18.80 12.74
C LYS A 111 18.81 -18.01 13.72
N ILE A 112 19.71 -17.17 13.20
CA ILE A 112 20.62 -16.36 14.02
C ILE A 112 19.86 -15.31 14.83
N ILE A 113 18.91 -14.61 14.21
CA ILE A 113 18.05 -13.62 14.87
C ILE A 113 17.23 -14.30 15.98
N LYS A 114 16.59 -15.45 15.71
CA LYS A 114 15.81 -16.17 16.73
C LYS A 114 16.69 -16.59 17.90
N LYS A 115 17.89 -17.10 17.62
CA LYS A 115 18.87 -17.46 18.67
C LYS A 115 19.21 -16.24 19.53
N ALA A 116 19.53 -15.09 18.91
CA ALA A 116 19.87 -13.87 19.63
C ALA A 116 18.72 -13.36 20.51
N MET A 117 17.50 -13.38 19.99
CA MET A 117 16.29 -13.00 20.72
C MET A 117 16.04 -13.92 21.92
N VAL A 118 16.14 -15.25 21.74
CA VAL A 118 16.02 -16.20 22.85
C VAL A 118 17.07 -15.92 23.92
N GLU A 119 18.34 -15.72 23.53
CA GLU A 119 19.42 -15.42 24.50
C GLU A 119 19.21 -14.09 25.23
N ARG A 120 18.67 -13.06 24.57
CA ARG A 120 18.25 -11.82 25.23
C ARG A 120 17.16 -12.11 26.26
N MET A 121 16.10 -12.80 25.88
CA MET A 121 14.96 -13.09 26.75
C MET A 121 15.37 -13.96 27.95
N LYS A 122 16.22 -14.99 27.76
CA LYS A 122 16.77 -15.81 28.86
C LYS A 122 17.51 -14.97 29.89
N SER A 123 18.29 -13.99 29.43
CA SER A 123 19.07 -13.12 30.32
C SER A 123 18.20 -12.28 31.26
N VAL A 124 16.96 -11.97 30.84
CA VAL A 124 15.99 -11.16 31.60
C VAL A 124 15.08 -12.05 32.44
N TYR A 125 14.37 -12.98 31.81
CA TYR A 125 13.34 -13.80 32.47
C TYR A 125 13.90 -14.96 33.30
N LYS A 126 15.20 -15.27 33.16
CA LYS A 126 15.89 -16.35 33.89
C LYS A 126 15.23 -17.73 33.72
N ILE A 127 14.68 -18.01 32.53
CA ILE A 127 14.09 -19.30 32.17
C ILE A 127 14.89 -20.00 31.07
N GLY A 128 14.85 -21.34 31.04
CA GLY A 128 15.59 -22.14 30.06
C GLY A 128 14.88 -22.36 28.72
N TYR A 129 13.55 -22.28 28.71
CA TYR A 129 12.70 -22.61 27.57
C TYR A 129 11.49 -21.67 27.50
N PHE A 130 11.11 -21.25 26.29
CA PHE A 130 9.95 -20.40 26.01
C PHE A 130 8.87 -21.23 25.33
N GLN A 131 7.66 -21.26 25.90
CA GLN A 131 6.55 -22.08 25.39
C GLN A 131 5.87 -21.46 24.16
N GLU A 132 5.93 -20.13 24.00
CA GLU A 132 5.32 -19.40 22.88
C GLU A 132 3.83 -19.76 22.67
N THR A 133 3.02 -19.65 23.73
CA THR A 133 1.59 -20.02 23.76
C THR A 133 0.63 -18.83 23.72
N GLU A 134 1.06 -17.63 24.13
CA GLU A 134 0.21 -16.44 24.29
C GLU A 134 0.18 -15.56 23.03
N ALA A 135 0.19 -14.22 23.17
CA ALA A 135 -0.06 -13.27 22.11
C ALA A 135 1.04 -13.29 21.04
N LEU A 136 0.69 -12.91 19.81
CA LEU A 136 1.64 -12.91 18.69
C LEU A 136 2.37 -11.57 18.57
N PHE A 137 3.69 -11.62 18.72
CA PHE A 137 4.62 -10.54 18.42
C PHE A 137 5.47 -10.91 17.21
N GLN A 138 4.96 -10.65 16.00
CA GLN A 138 5.68 -10.97 14.77
C GLN A 138 6.86 -10.00 14.56
N PHE A 139 8.08 -10.48 14.73
CA PHE A 139 9.27 -9.70 14.41
C PHE A 139 9.55 -9.77 12.91
N ARG A 140 10.04 -8.66 12.37
CA ARG A 140 10.51 -8.58 11.00
C ARG A 140 11.90 -7.98 10.91
N PHE A 141 12.69 -8.51 9.99
CA PHE A 141 13.97 -7.93 9.63
C PHE A 141 14.06 -7.64 8.12
N SER A 142 14.77 -6.59 7.78
CA SER A 142 15.25 -6.37 6.41
C SER A 142 16.75 -6.09 6.45
N ILE A 143 17.51 -6.76 5.59
CA ILE A 143 18.94 -6.47 5.40
C ILE A 143 19.11 -5.89 4.01
N MET A 144 19.50 -4.61 3.92
CA MET A 144 19.72 -3.93 2.63
C MET A 144 21.05 -3.20 2.65
N LYS A 145 21.95 -3.53 1.70
CA LYS A 145 23.30 -2.96 1.65
C LYS A 145 24.05 -3.10 2.99
N ASP A 146 23.95 -4.28 3.61
CA ASP A 146 24.43 -4.64 4.96
C ASP A 146 23.76 -3.91 6.14
N ASN A 147 22.77 -3.04 5.91
CA ASN A 147 22.02 -2.39 6.99
C ASN A 147 20.84 -3.26 7.40
N VAL A 148 20.83 -3.68 8.65
CA VAL A 148 19.77 -4.44 9.30
C VAL A 148 18.79 -3.48 9.93
N THR A 149 17.51 -3.65 9.64
CA THR A 149 16.40 -2.98 10.32
C THR A 149 15.57 -4.05 11.03
N MET A 150 15.42 -3.93 12.34
CA MET A 150 14.57 -4.80 13.16
C MET A 150 13.27 -4.08 13.51
N THR A 151 12.14 -4.73 13.28
CA THR A 151 10.80 -4.15 13.48
C THR A 151 9.88 -5.15 14.16
N LEU A 152 8.94 -4.65 14.97
CA LEU A 152 7.81 -5.41 15.47
C LEU A 152 6.57 -5.06 14.64
N ASP A 153 6.02 -6.06 13.94
CA ASP A 153 4.90 -5.90 13.00
C ASP A 153 3.59 -5.66 13.73
N THR A 154 3.00 -4.49 13.52
CA THR A 154 1.72 -4.11 14.14
C THR A 154 0.53 -4.52 13.27
N SER A 155 0.75 -4.67 11.96
CA SER A 155 -0.34 -4.87 11.00
C SER A 155 -0.76 -6.34 10.87
N GLY A 156 0.23 -7.26 10.82
CA GLY A 156 0.00 -8.65 10.45
C GLY A 156 -0.07 -8.82 8.94
N GLU A 157 -1.28 -9.07 8.40
CA GLU A 157 -1.49 -9.04 6.95
C GLU A 157 -1.06 -7.69 6.36
N GLY A 158 -0.60 -7.70 5.11
CA GLY A 158 -0.21 -6.45 4.46
C GLY A 158 -1.40 -5.50 4.38
N LEU A 159 -1.17 -4.21 4.62
CA LEU A 159 -2.24 -3.20 4.57
C LEU A 159 -2.94 -3.19 3.22
N HIS A 160 -2.24 -3.69 2.18
CA HIS A 160 -2.82 -3.82 0.88
C HIS A 160 -4.05 -4.76 0.79
N LYS A 161 -4.26 -5.62 1.78
CA LYS A 161 -5.46 -6.46 1.86
C LYS A 161 -6.56 -5.73 2.64
N ARG A 162 -7.36 -4.93 1.94
CA ARG A 162 -8.42 -4.10 2.56
C ARG A 162 -9.60 -4.93 3.04
N GLY A 163 -9.83 -6.07 2.40
CA GLY A 163 -10.94 -6.99 2.66
C GLY A 163 -11.98 -7.05 1.54
N TYR A 164 -11.99 -6.07 0.61
CA TYR A 164 -12.98 -6.04 -0.45
C TYR A 164 -12.71 -7.04 -1.59
N ARG A 165 -11.44 -7.37 -1.86
CA ARG A 165 -11.03 -8.24 -2.98
C ARG A 165 -10.86 -9.69 -2.50
N ARG A 166 -11.76 -10.59 -2.91
CA ARG A 166 -11.69 -12.04 -2.60
C ARG A 166 -10.97 -12.88 -3.66
N PHE A 167 -11.10 -12.50 -4.94
CA PHE A 167 -10.51 -13.20 -6.09
C PHE A 167 -9.57 -12.25 -6.81
N SER A 168 -8.29 -12.63 -6.95
CA SER A 168 -7.36 -11.95 -7.83
C SER A 168 -7.38 -12.63 -9.20
N ASN A 169 -7.88 -11.97 -10.23
CA ASN A 169 -7.58 -12.32 -11.62
C ASN A 169 -6.07 -12.12 -11.89
N ALA A 170 -5.62 -12.42 -13.10
CA ALA A 170 -4.23 -12.22 -13.51
C ALA A 170 -3.82 -10.73 -13.38
N ALA A 171 -2.75 -10.49 -12.60
CA ALA A 171 -1.98 -9.24 -12.48
C ALA A 171 -2.72 -7.90 -12.20
N PRO A 172 -3.64 -7.80 -11.23
CA PRO A 172 -4.26 -6.52 -10.89
C PRO A 172 -3.28 -5.57 -10.20
N ILE A 173 -3.43 -4.27 -10.43
CA ILE A 173 -2.72 -3.24 -9.67
C ILE A 173 -2.94 -3.44 -8.17
N LYS A 174 -1.85 -3.35 -7.39
CA LYS A 174 -1.94 -3.32 -5.93
C LYS A 174 -2.72 -2.09 -5.49
N GLU A 175 -3.59 -2.26 -4.53
CA GLU A 175 -4.46 -1.17 -4.10
C GLU A 175 -3.67 -0.08 -3.34
N THR A 176 -2.46 -0.38 -2.81
CA THR A 176 -1.55 0.65 -2.21
C THR A 176 -0.98 1.57 -3.27
N LEU A 177 -0.66 1.01 -4.43
CA LEU A 177 -0.25 1.76 -5.60
C LEU A 177 -1.42 2.57 -6.18
N ALA A 178 -2.61 1.98 -6.28
CA ALA A 178 -3.82 2.67 -6.75
C ALA A 178 -4.19 3.86 -5.85
N ALA A 179 -4.15 3.72 -4.53
CA ALA A 179 -4.34 4.82 -3.59
C ALA A 179 -3.29 5.92 -3.78
N GLY A 180 -2.03 5.55 -4.02
CA GLY A 180 -0.95 6.49 -4.32
C GLY A 180 -1.17 7.25 -5.62
N ILE A 181 -1.69 6.57 -6.65
CA ILE A 181 -2.06 7.20 -7.91
C ILE A 181 -3.22 8.20 -7.71
N ALA A 182 -4.24 7.85 -6.91
CA ALA A 182 -5.33 8.78 -6.56
C ALA A 182 -4.82 10.04 -5.82
N ASP A 183 -3.85 9.90 -4.90
CA ASP A 183 -3.23 11.04 -4.24
C ASP A 183 -2.40 11.90 -5.21
N LEU A 184 -1.62 11.27 -6.10
CA LEU A 184 -0.84 11.96 -7.13
C LEU A 184 -1.74 12.70 -8.12
N ALA A 185 -2.89 12.11 -8.45
CA ALA A 185 -3.94 12.72 -9.26
C ALA A 185 -4.69 13.83 -8.52
N ARG A 186 -4.54 13.91 -7.19
CA ARG A 186 -5.22 14.85 -6.30
C ARG A 186 -6.73 14.75 -6.41
N ILE A 187 -7.23 13.52 -6.31
CA ILE A 187 -8.68 13.25 -6.31
C ILE A 187 -9.34 13.87 -5.08
N ARG A 188 -10.51 14.48 -5.28
CA ARG A 188 -11.32 15.15 -4.26
C ARG A 188 -12.78 14.70 -4.32
N ASP A 189 -13.56 15.12 -3.34
CA ASP A 189 -14.98 14.79 -3.16
C ASP A 189 -15.93 15.54 -4.12
N ASN A 190 -15.39 16.38 -5.01
CA ASN A 190 -16.12 17.03 -6.10
C ASN A 190 -15.64 16.58 -7.49
N ASP A 191 -14.76 15.57 -7.55
CA ASP A 191 -14.29 15.02 -8.83
C ASP A 191 -15.30 14.01 -9.40
N ILE A 192 -15.41 13.99 -10.73
CA ILE A 192 -16.05 12.91 -11.46
C ILE A 192 -14.96 12.14 -12.20
N ILE A 193 -14.82 10.87 -11.86
CA ILE A 193 -13.67 10.05 -12.24
C ILE A 193 -14.08 8.99 -13.23
N CYS A 194 -13.22 8.69 -14.19
CA CYS A 194 -13.42 7.56 -15.09
C CYS A 194 -12.19 6.64 -15.14
N ASP A 195 -12.43 5.33 -15.21
CA ASP A 195 -11.43 4.31 -15.55
C ASP A 195 -11.97 3.47 -16.72
N PRO A 196 -11.45 3.67 -17.95
CA PRO A 196 -11.91 2.94 -19.13
C PRO A 196 -11.37 1.50 -19.24
N PHE A 197 -10.56 1.06 -18.27
CA PHE A 197 -10.03 -0.30 -18.16
C PHE A 197 -10.14 -0.77 -16.71
N CYS A 198 -11.35 -0.70 -16.15
CA CYS A 198 -11.54 -0.78 -14.72
C CYS A 198 -11.13 -2.13 -14.12
N GLY A 199 -11.14 -3.23 -14.89
CA GLY A 199 -10.73 -4.54 -14.43
C GLY A 199 -11.48 -4.94 -13.16
N SER A 200 -10.77 -5.05 -12.03
CA SER A 200 -11.37 -5.36 -10.72
C SER A 200 -11.85 -4.14 -9.92
N GLY A 201 -11.83 -2.94 -10.51
CA GLY A 201 -12.38 -1.69 -9.97
C GLY A 201 -11.43 -0.92 -9.06
N THR A 202 -10.15 -1.24 -9.05
CA THR A 202 -9.26 -0.88 -7.93
C THR A 202 -8.84 0.58 -7.90
N LEU A 203 -8.57 1.18 -9.07
CA LEU A 203 -8.32 2.62 -9.14
C LEU A 203 -9.56 3.42 -8.71
N LEU A 204 -10.76 2.96 -9.09
CA LEU A 204 -12.02 3.58 -8.71
C LEU A 204 -12.28 3.46 -7.21
N ILE A 205 -12.20 2.25 -6.65
CA ILE A 205 -12.45 2.01 -5.23
C ILE A 205 -11.49 2.83 -4.36
N GLU A 206 -10.19 2.79 -4.62
CA GLU A 206 -9.23 3.54 -3.81
C GLU A 206 -9.39 5.06 -4.00
N SER A 207 -9.79 5.53 -5.19
CA SER A 207 -10.15 6.94 -5.41
C SER A 207 -11.37 7.36 -4.59
N ALA A 208 -12.39 6.49 -4.49
CA ALA A 208 -13.56 6.72 -3.66
C ALA A 208 -13.19 6.76 -2.17
N LEU A 209 -12.42 5.80 -1.67
CA LEU A 209 -11.96 5.79 -0.27
C LEU A 209 -11.21 7.08 0.09
N LYS A 210 -10.36 7.56 -0.82
CA LYS A 210 -9.63 8.83 -0.67
C LYS A 210 -10.55 10.05 -0.63
N ALA A 211 -11.43 10.19 -1.62
CA ALA A 211 -12.33 11.33 -1.73
C ALA A 211 -13.29 11.43 -0.53
N LEU A 212 -13.87 10.28 -0.15
CA LEU A 212 -14.83 10.13 0.93
C LEU A 212 -14.20 10.12 2.32
N ASN A 213 -12.86 10.19 2.41
CA ASN A 213 -12.11 10.11 3.66
C ASN A 213 -12.41 8.83 4.45
N ILE A 214 -12.67 7.71 3.77
CA ILE A 214 -12.88 6.40 4.37
C ILE A 214 -11.50 5.77 4.64
N PRO A 215 -11.17 5.43 5.90
CA PRO A 215 -9.92 4.72 6.18
C PRO A 215 -9.94 3.33 5.51
N PRO A 216 -8.92 2.98 4.72
CA PRO A 216 -8.92 1.77 3.88
C PRO A 216 -8.99 0.46 4.68
N CYS A 217 -8.69 0.51 5.98
CA CYS A 217 -8.56 -0.66 6.83
C CYS A 217 -9.32 -0.51 8.15
N LEU A 218 -10.36 0.32 8.15
CA LEU A 218 -11.17 0.67 9.33
C LEU A 218 -11.72 -0.55 10.08
N ASP A 219 -12.25 -1.53 9.33
CA ASP A 219 -12.94 -2.71 9.87
C ASP A 219 -12.07 -3.97 9.85
N ARG A 220 -10.76 -3.83 9.62
CA ARG A 220 -9.84 -4.97 9.61
C ARG A 220 -9.27 -5.22 11.00
N GLU A 221 -8.98 -6.48 11.29
CA GLU A 221 -8.20 -6.89 12.44
C GLU A 221 -6.70 -6.71 12.20
N PHE A 222 -5.95 -6.41 13.26
CA PHE A 222 -4.51 -6.20 13.22
C PHE A 222 -3.84 -7.03 14.30
N THR A 223 -2.61 -7.51 14.06
CA THR A 223 -1.86 -8.28 15.06
C THR A 223 -1.70 -7.52 16.38
N ALA A 224 -1.50 -6.20 16.32
CA ALA A 224 -1.33 -5.35 17.49
C ALA A 224 -2.57 -5.26 18.42
N MET A 225 -3.76 -5.66 17.95
CA MET A 225 -4.98 -5.70 18.79
C MET A 225 -4.91 -6.74 19.91
N GLN A 226 -3.95 -7.67 19.85
CA GLN A 226 -3.74 -8.69 20.88
C GLN A 226 -2.86 -8.20 22.05
N TRP A 227 -2.29 -6.99 21.96
CA TRP A 227 -1.26 -6.54 22.88
C TRP A 227 -1.85 -5.72 24.03
N GLU A 228 -1.48 -6.05 25.27
CA GLU A 228 -2.03 -5.42 26.47
C GLU A 228 -1.85 -3.89 26.53
N PHE A 229 -0.75 -3.38 25.99
CA PHE A 229 -0.46 -1.94 25.94
C PHE A 229 -1.20 -1.20 24.82
N LEU A 230 -1.99 -1.92 24.01
CA LEU A 230 -2.91 -1.36 23.02
C LEU A 230 -4.31 -1.93 23.27
N PRO A 231 -4.94 -1.56 24.41
CA PRO A 231 -6.22 -2.10 24.82
C PRO A 231 -7.31 -1.83 23.76
N LYS A 232 -8.28 -2.74 23.69
CA LYS A 232 -9.35 -2.75 22.68
C LYS A 232 -10.11 -1.43 22.65
N GLU A 233 -10.29 -0.80 23.80
CA GLU A 233 -11.00 0.46 23.98
C GLU A 233 -10.37 1.58 23.13
N LEU A 234 -9.03 1.66 23.05
CA LEU A 234 -8.35 2.66 22.21
C LEU A 234 -8.61 2.43 20.71
N TRP A 235 -8.67 1.16 20.28
CA TRP A 235 -8.99 0.82 18.89
C TRP A 235 -10.42 1.19 18.55
N ASP A 236 -11.36 0.93 19.46
CA ASP A 236 -12.78 1.25 19.25
C ASP A 236 -13.00 2.77 19.23
N GLU A 237 -12.38 3.52 20.14
CA GLU A 237 -12.45 4.99 20.16
C GLU A 237 -11.94 5.62 18.86
N GLU A 238 -10.76 5.22 18.38
CA GLU A 238 -10.23 5.72 17.11
C GLU A 238 -11.10 5.29 15.93
N ARG A 239 -11.66 4.05 15.94
CA ARG A 239 -12.56 3.58 14.89
C ARG A 239 -13.82 4.46 14.80
N GLU A 240 -14.45 4.77 15.92
CA GLU A 240 -15.64 5.63 15.97
C GLU A 240 -15.32 7.07 15.55
N ALA A 241 -14.21 7.63 16.02
CA ALA A 241 -13.75 8.95 15.61
C ALA A 241 -13.49 9.03 14.10
N LEU A 242 -12.89 8.00 13.52
CA LEU A 242 -12.64 7.93 12.08
C LEU A 242 -13.94 7.77 11.27
N ARG A 243 -14.88 6.93 11.73
CA ARG A 243 -16.21 6.78 11.10
C ARG A 243 -16.97 8.09 11.05
N ALA A 244 -16.92 8.88 12.12
CA ALA A 244 -17.59 10.19 12.18
C ALA A 244 -17.05 11.20 11.15
N ASN A 245 -15.83 10.99 10.62
CA ASN A 245 -15.18 11.86 9.65
C ASN A 245 -15.35 11.39 8.19
N ILE A 246 -16.13 10.33 7.93
CA ILE A 246 -16.46 9.88 6.58
C ILE A 246 -17.38 10.90 5.91
N ARG A 247 -17.05 11.28 4.69
CA ARG A 247 -17.80 12.25 3.89
C ARG A 247 -18.85 11.56 3.04
N LYS A 248 -19.92 12.29 2.74
CA LYS A 248 -21.02 11.87 1.85
C LYS A 248 -21.33 12.98 0.85
N PRO A 249 -20.44 13.22 -0.13
CA PRO A 249 -20.64 14.25 -1.15
C PRO A 249 -21.76 13.88 -2.13
N GLU A 250 -22.54 14.86 -2.54
CA GLU A 250 -23.67 14.64 -3.48
C GLU A 250 -23.21 14.52 -4.93
N ASN A 251 -22.15 15.23 -5.32
CA ASN A 251 -21.72 15.36 -6.73
C ASN A 251 -20.53 14.47 -7.10
N PHE A 252 -20.06 13.63 -6.18
CA PHE A 252 -18.96 12.70 -6.44
C PHE A 252 -19.49 11.49 -7.19
N LYS A 253 -18.87 11.15 -8.32
CA LYS A 253 -19.25 9.95 -9.06
C LYS A 253 -18.07 9.35 -9.81
N LEU A 254 -18.06 8.04 -9.91
CA LEU A 254 -17.05 7.29 -10.63
C LEU A 254 -17.69 6.42 -11.71
N TYR A 255 -17.00 6.34 -12.84
CA TYR A 255 -17.40 5.55 -13.99
C TYR A 255 -16.32 4.52 -14.31
N GLY A 256 -16.71 3.26 -14.42
CA GLY A 256 -15.85 2.16 -14.82
C GLY A 256 -16.31 1.53 -16.11
N PHE A 257 -15.37 1.25 -17.01
CA PHE A 257 -15.63 0.49 -18.22
C PHE A 257 -14.62 -0.63 -18.40
N ASP A 258 -15.08 -1.75 -18.92
CA ASP A 258 -14.22 -2.85 -19.36
C ASP A 258 -14.92 -3.62 -20.49
N ILE A 259 -14.15 -4.26 -21.37
CA ILE A 259 -14.69 -5.12 -22.43
C ILE A 259 -15.11 -6.48 -21.87
N ASP A 260 -14.49 -6.91 -20.77
CA ASP A 260 -14.75 -8.18 -20.11
C ASP A 260 -15.97 -8.05 -19.16
N PRO A 261 -17.08 -8.77 -19.40
CA PRO A 261 -18.22 -8.76 -18.50
C PRO A 261 -17.89 -9.25 -17.07
N GLU A 262 -16.89 -10.14 -16.90
CA GLU A 262 -16.46 -10.57 -15.57
C GLU A 262 -15.73 -9.46 -14.81
N ALA A 263 -14.93 -8.64 -15.49
CA ALA A 263 -14.32 -7.44 -14.90
C ALA A 263 -15.39 -6.45 -14.39
N VAL A 264 -16.42 -6.18 -15.20
CA VAL A 264 -17.57 -5.34 -14.81
C VAL A 264 -18.27 -5.90 -13.57
N ARG A 265 -18.52 -7.21 -13.54
CA ARG A 265 -19.14 -7.90 -12.39
C ARG A 265 -18.26 -7.80 -11.14
N LEU A 266 -16.96 -8.07 -11.27
CA LEU A 266 -15.99 -8.00 -10.17
C LEU A 266 -15.86 -6.58 -9.61
N THR A 267 -15.84 -5.55 -10.45
CA THR A 267 -15.81 -4.15 -10.04
C THR A 267 -17.03 -3.82 -9.17
N ARG A 268 -18.23 -4.22 -9.60
CA ARG A 268 -19.47 -4.02 -8.83
C ARG A 268 -19.43 -4.74 -7.48
N ASP A 269 -19.03 -6.00 -7.46
CA ASP A 269 -18.93 -6.80 -6.24
C ASP A 269 -17.91 -6.24 -5.24
N ASN A 270 -16.75 -5.79 -5.74
CA ASN A 270 -15.70 -5.22 -4.92
C ASN A 270 -16.07 -3.84 -4.38
N ALA A 271 -16.71 -2.99 -5.20
CA ALA A 271 -17.20 -1.69 -4.79
C ALA A 271 -18.25 -1.79 -3.67
N ALA A 272 -19.17 -2.76 -3.79
CA ALA A 272 -20.15 -3.04 -2.74
C ALA A 272 -19.48 -3.47 -1.43
N LYS A 273 -18.50 -4.39 -1.49
CA LYS A 273 -17.74 -4.83 -0.30
C LYS A 273 -16.89 -3.73 0.33
N ALA A 274 -16.41 -2.79 -0.49
CA ALA A 274 -15.65 -1.63 -0.02
C ALA A 274 -16.56 -0.50 0.53
N GLY A 275 -17.89 -0.66 0.47
CA GLY A 275 -18.83 0.34 0.99
C GLY A 275 -18.95 1.60 0.12
N VAL A 276 -18.54 1.53 -1.16
CA VAL A 276 -18.53 2.69 -2.09
C VAL A 276 -19.33 2.43 -3.37
N GLY A 277 -20.13 1.36 -3.39
CA GLY A 277 -20.90 0.94 -4.57
C GLY A 277 -21.88 1.98 -5.09
N GLU A 278 -22.47 2.81 -4.22
CA GLU A 278 -23.40 3.87 -4.61
C GLU A 278 -22.76 4.98 -5.47
N TYR A 279 -21.44 5.16 -5.37
CA TYR A 279 -20.69 6.16 -6.12
C TYR A 279 -20.11 5.63 -7.44
N ILE A 280 -20.15 4.31 -7.68
CA ILE A 280 -19.48 3.66 -8.81
C ILE A 280 -20.50 3.09 -9.79
N GLU A 281 -20.58 3.71 -10.98
CA GLU A 281 -21.32 3.18 -12.12
C GLU A 281 -20.36 2.40 -13.03
N VAL A 282 -20.67 1.12 -13.30
CA VAL A 282 -19.81 0.26 -14.12
C VAL A 282 -20.60 -0.42 -15.23
N ASN A 283 -20.10 -0.29 -16.46
CA ASN A 283 -20.74 -0.80 -17.67
C ASN A 283 -19.72 -1.49 -18.59
N ARG A 284 -20.19 -2.44 -19.41
CA ARG A 284 -19.35 -3.03 -20.45
C ARG A 284 -19.21 -2.06 -21.62
N ARG A 285 -17.98 -1.73 -22.00
CA ARG A 285 -17.71 -0.82 -23.12
C ARG A 285 -16.25 -0.96 -23.58
N ASP A 286 -16.04 -0.84 -24.89
CA ASP A 286 -14.71 -0.79 -25.49
C ASP A 286 -14.15 0.64 -25.44
N VAL A 287 -12.84 0.78 -25.17
CA VAL A 287 -12.14 2.07 -25.23
C VAL A 287 -12.19 2.69 -26.63
N ALA A 288 -12.33 1.88 -27.68
CA ALA A 288 -12.51 2.35 -29.05
C ALA A 288 -13.78 3.20 -29.20
N GLU A 289 -14.75 3.04 -28.31
CA GLU A 289 -15.97 3.84 -28.26
C GLU A 289 -15.92 4.93 -27.19
N PHE A 290 -14.79 5.12 -26.49
CA PHE A 290 -14.68 6.01 -25.33
C PHE A 290 -15.08 7.45 -25.66
N THR A 291 -15.89 8.00 -24.76
CA THR A 291 -16.24 9.40 -24.64
C THR A 291 -16.22 9.72 -23.15
N TYR A 292 -15.80 10.94 -22.80
CA TYR A 292 -15.81 11.38 -21.41
C TYR A 292 -17.25 11.34 -20.86
N PRO A 293 -17.48 10.71 -19.68
CA PRO A 293 -18.71 10.91 -18.95
C PRO A 293 -18.97 12.40 -18.72
N GLU A 294 -20.24 12.79 -18.64
CA GLU A 294 -20.62 14.17 -18.37
C GLU A 294 -19.98 14.65 -17.05
N GLY A 295 -19.41 15.86 -17.08
CA GLY A 295 -18.73 16.44 -15.93
C GLY A 295 -17.42 15.76 -15.50
N CYS A 296 -16.94 14.72 -16.20
CA CYS A 296 -15.71 14.01 -15.87
C CYS A 296 -14.52 15.00 -15.76
N THR A 297 -13.84 14.98 -14.61
CA THR A 297 -12.71 15.87 -14.28
C THR A 297 -11.36 15.15 -14.37
N ALA A 298 -11.35 13.82 -14.19
CA ALA A 298 -10.15 13.02 -14.23
C ALA A 298 -10.38 11.61 -14.78
N VAL A 299 -9.38 11.10 -15.50
CA VAL A 299 -9.29 9.70 -15.92
C VAL A 299 -8.05 9.08 -15.28
N LEU A 300 -8.20 7.94 -14.62
CA LEU A 300 -7.08 7.12 -14.15
C LEU A 300 -7.20 5.73 -14.75
N CYS A 301 -6.11 5.22 -15.32
CA CYS A 301 -6.15 4.05 -16.16
C CYS A 301 -4.87 3.21 -15.97
N ASN A 302 -5.04 1.89 -15.84
CA ASN A 302 -3.98 0.89 -15.89
C ASN A 302 -4.30 -0.07 -17.04
N PRO A 303 -3.96 0.30 -18.29
CA PRO A 303 -4.33 -0.49 -19.47
C PRO A 303 -3.51 -1.80 -19.52
N PRO A 304 -3.98 -2.80 -20.29
CA PRO A 304 -3.18 -3.98 -20.62
C PRO A 304 -1.85 -3.58 -21.27
N TYR A 305 -0.76 -4.27 -20.90
CA TYR A 305 0.60 -3.91 -21.34
C TYR A 305 1.39 -5.05 -21.98
N GLY A 306 0.72 -6.15 -22.35
CA GLY A 306 1.28 -7.25 -23.14
C GLY A 306 2.51 -7.95 -22.54
N GLU A 307 2.32 -9.01 -21.72
CA GLU A 307 3.46 -9.77 -21.16
C GLU A 307 4.08 -10.78 -22.14
N ARG A 308 3.49 -10.98 -23.33
CA ARG A 308 3.95 -11.86 -24.41
C ARG A 308 3.92 -11.10 -25.74
N MET A 309 4.77 -11.48 -26.72
CA MET A 309 4.90 -10.73 -27.99
C MET A 309 3.58 -10.49 -28.74
N LEU A 310 2.67 -11.48 -28.79
CA LEU A 310 1.35 -11.30 -29.44
C LEU A 310 0.43 -10.34 -28.67
N ASP A 311 0.64 -10.22 -27.36
CA ASP A 311 -0.11 -9.31 -26.50
C ASP A 311 0.48 -7.88 -26.54
N GLU A 312 1.75 -7.75 -26.92
CA GLU A 312 2.47 -6.48 -27.07
C GLU A 312 1.99 -5.69 -28.29
N GLU A 313 1.88 -6.30 -29.47
CA GLU A 313 1.33 -5.64 -30.66
C GLU A 313 -0.13 -5.16 -30.43
N GLN A 314 -0.93 -5.98 -29.74
CA GLN A 314 -2.30 -5.62 -29.37
C GLN A 314 -2.32 -4.45 -28.38
N ALA A 315 -1.43 -4.45 -27.38
CA ALA A 315 -1.28 -3.32 -26.45
C ALA A 315 -0.84 -2.04 -27.19
N HIS A 316 0.05 -2.15 -28.19
CA HIS A 316 0.50 -0.99 -28.96
C HIS A 316 -0.61 -0.38 -29.80
N GLU A 317 -1.43 -1.21 -30.47
CA GLU A 317 -2.58 -0.69 -31.19
C GLU A 317 -3.63 -0.08 -30.25
N LEU A 318 -3.82 -0.70 -29.08
CA LEU A 318 -4.67 -0.15 -28.03
C LEU A 318 -4.20 1.24 -27.58
N TYR A 319 -2.89 1.45 -27.39
CA TYR A 319 -2.35 2.76 -27.02
C TYR A 319 -2.60 3.83 -28.10
N ARG A 320 -2.55 3.47 -29.38
CA ARG A 320 -2.92 4.37 -30.49
C ARG A 320 -4.41 4.73 -30.46
N VAL A 321 -5.27 3.76 -30.17
CA VAL A 321 -6.72 4.00 -29.98
C VAL A 321 -6.96 4.93 -28.78
N MET A 322 -6.28 4.69 -27.66
CA MET A 322 -6.33 5.55 -26.49
C MET A 322 -5.91 6.98 -26.83
N GLY A 323 -4.82 7.17 -27.58
CA GLY A 323 -4.37 8.49 -28.04
C GLY A 323 -5.43 9.24 -28.87
N LYS A 324 -6.18 8.52 -29.71
CA LYS A 324 -7.28 9.12 -30.51
C LYS A 324 -8.52 9.46 -29.69
N ARG A 325 -8.76 8.78 -28.57
CA ARG A 325 -10.02 8.86 -27.81
C ARG A 325 -9.93 9.59 -26.48
N MET A 326 -8.79 9.53 -25.81
CA MET A 326 -8.63 9.88 -24.39
C MET A 326 -7.74 11.11 -24.14
N LEU A 327 -7.30 11.82 -25.19
CA LEU A 327 -6.57 13.06 -25.00
C LEU A 327 -7.44 14.06 -24.21
N PRO A 328 -6.92 14.65 -23.12
CA PRO A 328 -7.72 15.46 -22.22
C PRO A 328 -8.19 16.75 -22.90
N THR A 329 -9.50 16.98 -22.95
CA THR A 329 -10.10 18.26 -23.34
C THR A 329 -10.74 18.96 -22.13
N ASP A 330 -11.06 20.25 -22.25
CA ASP A 330 -11.81 21.02 -21.25
C ASP A 330 -11.21 21.01 -19.82
N GLY A 331 -9.87 21.03 -19.73
CA GLY A 331 -9.16 21.07 -18.45
C GLY A 331 -9.14 19.74 -17.67
N ARG A 332 -9.56 18.63 -18.30
CA ARG A 332 -9.50 17.29 -17.71
C ARG A 332 -8.06 16.84 -17.46
N ARG A 333 -7.92 15.95 -16.48
CA ARG A 333 -6.63 15.33 -16.13
C ARG A 333 -6.66 13.86 -16.55
N LEU A 334 -5.64 13.38 -17.25
CA LEU A 334 -5.48 11.97 -17.59
C LEU A 334 -4.22 11.42 -16.93
N PHE A 335 -4.35 10.25 -16.29
CA PHE A 335 -3.27 9.51 -15.68
C PHE A 335 -3.26 8.07 -16.22
N VAL A 336 -2.16 7.68 -16.85
CA VAL A 336 -1.98 6.32 -17.39
C VAL A 336 -0.74 5.70 -16.76
N ILE A 337 -0.89 4.52 -16.15
CA ILE A 337 0.24 3.75 -15.63
C ILE A 337 0.52 2.55 -16.54
N THR A 338 1.74 2.44 -17.05
CA THR A 338 2.18 1.29 -17.87
C THR A 338 3.69 1.06 -17.71
N PRO A 339 4.18 -0.19 -17.81
CA PRO A 339 5.61 -0.48 -17.92
C PRO A 339 6.21 -0.12 -19.29
N ASP A 340 5.38 0.08 -20.32
CA ASP A 340 5.85 0.33 -21.67
C ASP A 340 6.55 1.69 -21.81
N GLY A 341 7.76 1.64 -22.35
CA GLY A 341 8.61 2.80 -22.64
C GLY A 341 8.24 3.53 -23.92
N GLU A 342 7.54 2.88 -24.85
CA GLU A 342 7.09 3.44 -26.14
C GLU A 342 5.71 4.10 -26.04
N PHE A 343 5.07 4.03 -24.86
CA PHE A 343 3.71 4.53 -24.64
C PHE A 343 3.48 5.96 -25.16
N GLU A 344 4.36 6.93 -24.89
CA GLU A 344 4.14 8.33 -25.32
C GLU A 344 4.15 8.50 -26.84
N GLU A 345 4.95 7.69 -27.55
CA GLU A 345 5.02 7.67 -29.01
C GLU A 345 3.75 7.06 -29.61
N LEU A 346 3.34 5.90 -29.09
CA LEU A 346 2.14 5.18 -29.53
C LEU A 346 0.85 5.95 -29.18
N PHE A 347 0.79 6.55 -28.00
CA PHE A 347 -0.29 7.42 -27.55
C PHE A 347 -0.34 8.73 -28.36
N GLY A 348 0.73 9.08 -29.08
CA GLY A 348 0.79 10.25 -29.96
C GLY A 348 0.94 11.58 -29.22
N LYS A 349 1.28 11.57 -27.92
CA LYS A 349 1.51 12.77 -27.13
C LYS A 349 2.48 12.51 -25.98
N LYS A 350 3.43 13.43 -25.83
CA LYS A 350 4.32 13.51 -24.67
C LYS A 350 3.56 13.98 -23.44
N ALA A 351 3.73 13.27 -22.32
CA ALA A 351 3.13 13.60 -21.05
C ALA A 351 3.68 14.92 -20.50
N ASP A 352 2.81 15.71 -19.86
CA ASP A 352 3.22 16.92 -19.15
C ASP A 352 4.14 16.59 -17.97
N LYS A 353 3.90 15.43 -17.33
CA LYS A 353 4.75 14.85 -16.29
C LYS A 353 4.74 13.34 -16.42
N ASN A 354 5.86 12.69 -16.13
CA ASN A 354 5.88 11.27 -15.84
C ASN A 354 6.57 11.02 -14.49
N ARG A 355 6.16 9.96 -13.81
CA ARG A 355 6.75 9.53 -12.53
C ARG A 355 7.03 8.04 -12.58
N LYS A 356 8.24 7.66 -12.22
CA LYS A 356 8.62 6.27 -12.03
C LYS A 356 7.93 5.70 -10.78
N LEU A 357 7.22 4.60 -10.94
CA LEU A 357 6.54 3.83 -9.90
C LEU A 357 6.85 2.34 -10.10
N TYR A 358 6.45 1.50 -9.15
CA TYR A 358 6.67 0.06 -9.23
C TYR A 358 5.40 -0.70 -8.86
N ASN A 359 4.90 -1.54 -9.77
CA ASN A 359 3.83 -2.50 -9.48
C ASN A 359 4.46 -3.85 -9.15
N GLY A 360 4.69 -4.12 -7.86
CA GLY A 360 5.53 -5.24 -7.45
C GLY A 360 6.99 -5.02 -7.86
N MET A 361 7.57 -5.94 -8.63
CA MET A 361 8.93 -5.79 -9.19
C MET A 361 8.92 -5.13 -10.57
N LEU A 362 7.75 -4.96 -11.20
CA LEU A 362 7.62 -4.34 -12.50
C LEU A 362 7.76 -2.83 -12.38
N MET A 363 8.74 -2.27 -13.08
CA MET A 363 8.94 -0.82 -13.16
C MET A 363 7.92 -0.24 -14.13
N CYS A 364 7.13 0.71 -13.66
CA CYS A 364 6.12 1.41 -14.45
C CYS A 364 6.40 2.92 -14.46
N ARG A 365 5.80 3.61 -15.42
CA ARG A 365 5.66 5.07 -15.38
C ARG A 365 4.19 5.43 -15.27
N LEU A 366 3.89 6.39 -14.39
CA LEU A 366 2.63 7.11 -14.39
C LEU A 366 2.79 8.36 -15.26
N TYR A 367 2.23 8.31 -16.46
CA TYR A 367 2.16 9.43 -17.39
C TYR A 367 0.96 10.30 -17.01
N SER A 368 1.17 11.61 -16.91
CA SER A 368 0.15 12.60 -16.52
C SER A 368 0.00 13.64 -17.63
N TYR A 369 -1.24 13.85 -18.06
CA TYR A 369 -1.62 14.82 -19.08
C TYR A 369 -2.65 15.78 -18.48
N PHE A 370 -2.38 17.08 -18.58
CA PHE A 370 -3.21 18.17 -18.03
C PHE A 370 -3.70 19.12 -19.11
N LYS A 371 -3.17 19.01 -20.33
CA LYS A 371 -3.48 19.90 -21.45
C LYS A 371 -3.87 19.06 -22.67
N GLY A 372 -4.85 19.57 -23.42
CA GLY A 372 -5.27 19.06 -24.74
C GLY A 372 -4.22 19.17 -25.80
#